data_AF-A0A356W2V7-F1
#
_entry.id   AF-A0A356W2V7-F1
#
_cell.length_a   1.000
_cell.length_b   1.000
_cell.length_c   1.000
_cell.angle_alpha   90.00
_cell.angle_beta   90.00
_cell.angle_gamma   90.00
#
_symmetry.space_group_name_H-M   'P 1'
#
loop_
_entity.id
_entity.type
_entity.pdbx_description
1 polymer ?
#
loop_
_entity_poly.entity_id
_entity_poly.type
_entity_poly.pdbx_seq_one_letter_code
_entity_poly.pdbx_strand_id
1 'polypeptide(L)' 'HAPPPPPNQTLFVMAEDPILLKDLAQAVWVEGVLTAQTQESDLADAAYTLTLTHIEKYEY' A
#
# COMPACT_ATOMS: atom_id res chain seq x y z
N HIS A 1 12.56 -9.19 13.36
CA HIS A 1 11.98 -8.22 12.41
C HIS A 1 13.10 -7.60 11.61
N ALA A 2 12.88 -7.41 10.31
CA ALA A 2 13.70 -6.50 9.53
C ALA A 2 13.26 -5.05 9.84
N PRO A 3 14.15 -4.05 9.69
CA PRO A 3 13.73 -2.65 9.73
C PRO A 3 12.69 -2.36 8.64
N PRO A 4 11.85 -1.33 8.82
CA PRO A 4 10.92 -0.91 7.76
C PRO A 4 11.69 -0.54 6.48
N PRO A 5 11.11 -0.80 5.31
CA PRO A 5 11.73 -0.44 4.05
C PRO A 5 11.87 1.10 3.92
N PRO A 6 12.86 1.58 3.14
CA PRO A 6 12.98 2.98 2.76
C PRO A 6 11.66 3.59 2.24
N PRO A 7 11.38 4.89 2.45
CA PRO A 7 10.09 5.49 2.08
C PRO A 7 9.73 5.41 0.59
N ASN A 8 10.73 5.34 -0.29
CA ASN A 8 10.53 5.18 -1.74
C ASN A 8 10.21 3.74 -2.16
N GLN A 9 10.16 2.81 -1.20
CA GLN A 9 9.74 1.40 -1.36
C GLN A 9 8.41 1.11 -0.64
N THR A 10 7.73 2.15 -0.12
CA THR A 10 6.47 2.05 0.60
C THR A 10 5.43 2.97 -0.04
N LEU A 11 4.20 2.47 -0.22
CA LEU A 11 3.05 3.26 -0.65
C LEU A 11 2.02 3.30 0.49
N PHE A 12 1.52 4.50 0.81
CA PHE A 12 0.36 4.65 1.68
C PHE A 12 -0.92 4.60 0.83
N VAL A 13 -1.63 3.48 0.87
CA VAL A 13 -2.82 3.23 0.06
C VAL A 13 -4.07 3.65 0.82
N MET A 14 -4.88 4.52 0.22
CA MET A 14 -6.17 4.97 0.74
C MET A 14 -7.29 4.29 -0.04
N ALA A 15 -8.14 3.55 0.66
CA ALA A 15 -9.31 2.89 0.10
C ALA A 15 -10.58 3.49 0.71
N GLU A 16 -11.58 3.79 -0.14
CA GLU A 16 -12.89 4.27 0.32
C GLU A 16 -13.72 3.11 0.92
N ASP A 17 -13.68 1.94 0.28
CA ASP A 17 -14.36 0.75 0.72
C ASP A 17 -13.45 -0.17 1.55
N PRO A 18 -13.99 -0.88 2.58
CA PRO A 18 -13.23 -1.86 3.33
C PRO A 18 -12.70 -2.99 2.46
N ILE A 19 -11.41 -3.30 2.59
CA ILE A 19 -10.76 -4.42 1.90
C ILE A 19 -10.78 -5.66 2.80
N LEU A 20 -11.39 -6.74 2.33
CA LEU A 20 -11.34 -8.02 3.03
C LEU A 20 -10.01 -8.75 2.75
N LEU A 21 -9.00 -8.47 3.56
CA LEU A 21 -7.74 -9.22 3.56
C LEU A 21 -7.89 -10.50 4.39
N LYS A 22 -8.06 -11.64 3.71
CA LYS A 22 -8.12 -12.97 4.38
C LYS A 22 -6.75 -13.47 4.82
N ASP A 23 -5.70 -13.12 4.07
CA ASP A 23 -4.31 -13.48 4.36
C ASP A 23 -3.41 -12.29 4.02
N LEU A 24 -2.74 -11.73 5.04
CA LEU A 24 -1.84 -10.59 4.91
C LEU A 24 -0.53 -10.95 4.17
N ALA A 25 -0.20 -12.24 4.07
CA ALA A 25 0.99 -12.70 3.36
C ALA A 25 0.79 -12.78 1.84
N GLN A 26 -0.44 -12.62 1.36
CA GLN A 26 -0.77 -12.77 -0.05
C GLN A 26 -0.43 -11.50 -0.84
N ALA A 27 0.27 -11.65 -1.98
CA ALA A 27 0.49 -10.56 -2.91
C ALA A 27 -0.81 -10.12 -3.61
N VAL A 28 -0.88 -8.83 -3.93
CA VAL A 28 -2.03 -8.19 -4.60
C VAL A 28 -1.55 -7.24 -5.69
N TRP A 29 -2.38 -7.06 -6.72
CA TRP A 29 -2.30 -5.93 -7.63
C TRP A 29 -3.13 -4.78 -7.07
N VAL A 30 -2.59 -3.57 -7.12
CA VAL A 30 -3.29 -2.33 -6.76
C VAL A 30 -3.24 -1.37 -7.94
N GLU A 31 -4.38 -0.77 -8.24
CA GLU A 31 -4.52 0.27 -9.25
C GLU A 31 -5.17 1.49 -8.63
N GLY A 32 -4.75 2.67 -9.09
CA GLY A 32 -5.24 3.92 -8.56
C GLY A 32 -4.44 5.13 -9.02
N VAL A 33 -4.76 6.27 -8.43
CA VAL A 33 -4.03 7.53 -8.66
C VAL A 33 -2.86 7.62 -7.70
N LEU A 34 -1.65 7.56 -8.23
CA LEU A 34 -0.41 7.71 -7.47
C LEU A 34 -0.02 9.20 -7.36
N THR A 35 0.26 9.65 -6.14
CA THR A 35 0.71 11.01 -5.86
C THR A 35 2.03 10.97 -5.09
N ALA A 36 3.00 11.78 -5.53
CA ALA A 36 4.22 12.03 -4.77
C ALA A 36 3.90 12.92 -3.56
N GLN A 37 3.53 12.27 -2.46
CA GLN A 37 3.17 12.90 -1.19
C GLN A 37 3.73 12.04 -0.06
N THR A 38 4.45 12.66 0.85
CA THR A 38 5.02 11.99 2.01
C THR A 38 3.97 11.73 3.08
N GLN A 39 4.06 10.57 3.72
CA GLN A 39 3.20 10.16 4.83
C GLN A 39 4.12 9.57 5.92
N GLU A 40 4.04 10.11 7.13
CA GLU A 40 4.81 9.64 8.29
C GLU A 40 3.89 8.86 9.25
N SER A 41 4.36 7.71 9.71
CA SER A 41 3.60 6.88 10.66
C SER A 41 4.52 6.11 11.60
N ASP A 42 3.99 5.69 12.75
CA ASP A 42 4.75 4.90 13.75
C ASP A 42 5.26 3.56 13.19
N LEU A 43 4.66 3.06 12.10
CA LEU A 43 5.01 1.76 11.51
C LEU A 43 6.05 1.89 10.39
N ALA A 44 5.83 2.83 9.45
CA ALA A 44 6.70 3.09 8.32
C ALA A 44 6.33 4.42 7.65
N ASP A 45 7.35 5.11 7.15
CA ASP A 45 7.16 6.29 6.30
C ASP A 45 6.99 5.87 4.83
N ALA A 46 6.23 6.66 4.08
CA ALA A 46 6.00 6.47 2.65
C ALA A 46 6.26 7.79 1.89
N ALA A 47 6.93 7.71 0.74
CA ALA A 47 7.12 8.86 -0.14
C ALA A 47 5.97 9.06 -1.14
N TYR A 48 5.06 8.10 -1.22
CA TYR A 48 3.95 8.08 -2.16
C TYR A 48 2.65 7.69 -1.48
N THR A 49 1.56 8.30 -1.94
CA THR A 49 0.20 7.90 -1.60
C THR A 49 -0.52 7.40 -2.84
N LEU A 50 -1.42 6.43 -2.68
CA LEU A 50 -2.25 5.91 -3.77
C LEU A 50 -3.72 5.95 -3.36
N THR A 51 -4.55 6.65 -4.14
CA THR A 51 -6.01 6.57 -4.01
C THR A 51 -6.49 5.37 -4.81
N LEU A 52 -7.00 4.35 -4.11
CA LEU A 52 -7.30 3.04 -4.68
C LEU A 52 -8.54 3.08 -5.56
N THR A 53 -8.44 2.52 -6.76
CA THR A 53 -9.57 2.31 -7.68
C THR A 53 -9.87 0.84 -7.92
N HIS A 54 -8.87 -0.03 -7.85
CA HIS A 54 -9.03 -1.48 -7.98
C HIS A 54 -7.97 -2.22 -7.17
N ILE A 55 -8.35 -3.38 -6.64
CA ILE A 55 -7.44 -4.30 -5.96
C ILE A 55 -7.85 -5.73 -6.27
N GLU A 56 -6.87 -6.56 -6.61
CA GLU A 56 -7.09 -7.98 -6.84
C GLU A 56 -5.92 -8.83 -6.35
N LYS A 57 -6.19 -10.12 -6.12
CA LYS A 57 -5.16 -11.07 -5.76
C LYS A 57 -4.19 -11.25 -6.93
N TYR A 58 -2.90 -11.27 -6.64
CA TYR A 58 -1.92 -11.73 -7.60
C TYR A 58 -2.02 -13.25 -7.77
N GLU A 59 -2.23 -13.71 -9.00
CA GLU A 59 -2.17 -15.13 -9.40
C GLU A 59 -0.89 -15.37 -10.22
N TYR A 60 -0.19 -16.49 -9.96
CA TYR A 60 1.04 -16.91 -10.64
C TYR A 60 0.75 -17.93 -11.74
#